data_AF-A0A383E3H8-F1
#
_entry.id   AF-A0A383E3H8-F1
#
_cell.length_a   1.000
_cell.length_b   1.000
_cell.length_c   1.000
_cell.angle_alpha   90.00
_cell.angle_beta   90.00
_cell.angle_gamma   90.00
#
_symmetry.space_group_name_H-M   'P 1'
#
loop_
_entity.id
_entity.type
_entity.pdbx_description
1 polymer ?
#
loop_
_entity_poly.entity_id
_entity_poly.type
_entity_poly.pdbx_seq_one_letter_code
_entity_poly.pdbx_strand_id
1 'polypeptide(L)' 'MKLFDAHHHLWDLGAVDYVWLKQLGVPKPFGDPTPIQKDYLPLHFLDDMSGAEDLDLVGSAHIQVDGALADPVSET' A
#
# COMPACT_ATOMS: atom_id res chain seq x y z
N MET A 1 -8.45 18.77 11.59
CA MET A 1 -8.94 18.85 10.20
C MET A 1 -9.42 17.47 9.78
N LYS A 2 -10.56 17.34 9.09
CA LYS A 2 -10.99 16.04 8.55
C LYS A 2 -10.23 15.72 7.27
N LEU A 3 -9.72 14.50 7.17
CA LEU A 3 -8.97 14.01 6.01
C LEU A 3 -9.66 12.79 5.42
N PHE A 4 -9.81 12.79 4.09
CA PHE A 4 -10.07 11.58 3.32
C PHE A 4 -8.85 11.30 2.44
N ASP A 5 -8.15 10.19 2.67
CA ASP A 5 -7.04 9.79 1.81
C ASP A 5 -7.57 9.13 0.54
N ALA A 6 -7.62 9.90 -0.54
CA ALA A 6 -8.21 9.47 -1.80
C ALA A 6 -7.34 8.47 -2.59
N HIS A 7 -6.08 8.24 -2.20
CA HIS A 7 -5.19 7.35 -2.93
C HIS A 7 -4.06 6.85 -2.03
N HIS A 8 -4.20 5.61 -1.56
CA HIS A 8 -3.09 4.88 -0.95
C HIS A 8 -3.04 3.43 -1.47
N HIS A 9 -1.92 2.78 -1.17
CA HIS A 9 -1.62 1.42 -1.57
C HIS A 9 -1.33 0.61 -0.31
N LEU A 10 -1.90 -0.59 -0.21
CA LEU A 10 -1.66 -1.55 0.88
C LEU A 10 -1.28 -2.88 0.23
N TRP A 11 -0.48 -3.70 0.90
CA TRP A 11 -0.11 -5.01 0.36
C TRP A 11 0.20 -6.04 1.43
N ASP A 12 -0.23 -7.27 1.16
CA ASP A 12 0.04 -8.48 1.94
C ASP A 12 0.81 -9.49 1.06
N LEU A 13 2.12 -9.58 1.26
CA LEU A 13 3.02 -10.39 0.44
C LEU A 13 2.76 -11.90 0.59
N GLY A 14 1.99 -12.32 1.60
CA GLY A 14 1.56 -13.71 1.79
C GLY A 14 0.22 -14.04 1.11
N ALA A 15 -0.63 -13.04 0.86
CA ALA A 15 -1.97 -13.23 0.29
C ALA A 15 -2.01 -13.08 -1.24
N VAL A 16 -1.19 -12.19 -1.80
CA VAL A 16 -1.22 -11.83 -3.23
C VAL A 16 0.17 -11.96 -3.86
N ASP A 17 0.23 -12.54 -5.05
CA ASP A 17 1.48 -12.74 -5.80
C ASP A 17 1.89 -11.49 -6.61
N TYR A 18 2.24 -10.40 -5.91
CA TYR A 18 2.60 -9.11 -6.53
C TYR A 18 3.80 -9.25 -7.50
N VAL A 19 3.51 -9.22 -8.80
CA VAL A 19 4.43 -9.45 -9.92
C VAL A 19 5.63 -8.51 -9.88
N TRP A 20 5.43 -7.21 -9.69
CA TRP A 20 6.54 -6.25 -9.69
C TRP A 20 7.20 -6.10 -8.32
N LEU A 21 6.42 -6.16 -7.24
CA LEU A 21 6.89 -5.89 -5.88
C LEU A 21 7.75 -7.05 -5.36
N LYS A 22 7.45 -8.31 -5.72
CA LYS A 22 8.27 -9.47 -5.30
C LYS A 22 9.65 -9.57 -5.97
N GLN A 23 9.93 -8.73 -6.96
CA GLN A 23 11.20 -8.73 -7.69
C GLN A 23 12.30 -8.01 -6.89
N LEU A 24 12.87 -8.69 -5.90
CA LEU A 24 13.91 -8.17 -5.01
C LEU A 24 15.12 -7.66 -5.80
N GLY A 25 15.57 -6.43 -5.52
CA GLY A 25 16.76 -5.83 -6.12
C GLY A 25 16.65 -5.50 -7.62
N VAL A 26 15.47 -5.65 -8.25
CA VAL A 26 15.25 -5.30 -9.66
C VAL A 26 14.87 -3.82 -9.76
N PRO A 27 15.68 -2.97 -10.44
CA PRO A 27 15.39 -1.56 -10.59
C PRO A 27 14.00 -1.30 -11.19
N LYS A 28 13.29 -0.32 -10.63
CA LYS A 28 12.00 0.16 -11.15
C LYS A 28 12.15 1.58 -11.68
N PRO A 29 11.20 2.07 -12.50
CA PRO A 29 11.22 3.46 -12.98
C PRO A 29 11.28 4.51 -11.86
N PHE A 30 10.89 4.13 -10.63
CA PHE A 30 10.89 4.96 -9.43
C PHE A 30 12.05 4.66 -8.46
N GLY A 31 13.02 3.83 -8.84
CA GLY A 31 14.20 3.53 -8.02
C GLY A 31 14.19 2.14 -7.37
N ASP A 32 14.86 2.04 -6.22
CA ASP A 32 15.01 0.80 -5.45
C ASP A 32 13.77 0.53 -4.59
N PRO A 33 13.00 -0.55 -4.86
CA PRO A 33 11.82 -0.89 -4.08
C PRO A 33 12.14 -1.60 -2.75
N THR A 34 13.40 -1.95 -2.47
CA THR A 34 13.78 -2.77 -1.31
C THR A 34 13.16 -2.28 0.02
N PRO A 35 13.11 -0.98 0.35
CA PRO A 35 12.51 -0.51 1.61
C PRO A 35 11.02 -0.82 1.80
N ILE A 36 10.28 -1.02 0.70
CA ILE A 36 8.84 -1.28 0.69
C ILE A 36 8.49 -2.74 0.42
N GLN A 37 9.47 -3.63 0.21
CA GLN A 37 9.28 -5.06 -0.01
C GLN A 37 9.03 -5.82 1.32
N LYS A 38 8.01 -5.37 2.05
CA LYS A 38 7.53 -5.89 3.34
C LYS A 38 6.04 -5.58 3.47
N ASP A 39 5.27 -6.32 4.26
CA ASP A 39 3.82 -6.08 4.38
C ASP A 39 3.48 -4.64 4.83
N TYR A 40 2.48 -4.04 4.16
CA TYR A 40 1.88 -2.78 4.54
C TYR A 40 0.37 -2.93 4.61
N LEU A 41 -0.11 -3.37 5.78
CA LEU A 41 -1.49 -3.77 6.05
C LEU A 41 -2.33 -2.58 6.54
N PRO A 42 -3.67 -2.68 6.58
CA PRO A 42 -4.53 -1.64 7.13
C PRO A 42 -4.13 -1.18 8.54
N LEU A 43 -3.66 -2.09 9.39
CA LEU A 43 -3.19 -1.77 10.73
C LEU A 43 -1.93 -0.88 10.71
N HIS A 44 -1.00 -1.10 9.77
CA HIS A 44 0.20 -0.27 9.62
C HIS A 44 -0.18 1.14 9.17
N PHE A 45 -1.10 1.26 8.20
CA PHE A 45 -1.62 2.55 7.76
C PHE A 45 -2.33 3.31 8.89
N LEU A 46 -3.17 2.63 9.67
CA LEU A 46 -3.85 3.26 10.81
C LEU A 46 -2.87 3.70 11.91
N ASP A 47 -1.80 2.95 12.14
CA ASP A 47 -0.73 3.30 13.08
C ASP A 47 0.02 4.57 12.63
N ASP A 48 0.42 4.64 11.35
CA ASP A 48 1.05 5.82 10.76
C ASP A 48 0.14 7.06 10.86
N MET A 49 -1.15 6.89 10.55
CA MET A 49 -2.14 7.97 10.60
C MET A 49 -2.43 8.43 12.03
N SER A 50 -2.27 7.56 13.03
CA SER A 50 -2.45 7.91 14.44
C SER A 50 -1.38 8.90 14.94
N GLY A 51 -0.21 8.94 14.30
CA GLY A 51 0.87 9.86 14.63
C GLY A 51 0.67 11.29 14.09
N ALA A 52 -0.31 11.51 13.21
CA ALA A 52 -0.58 12.82 12.64
C ALA A 52 -1.45 13.66 13.57
N GLU A 53 -0.81 14.56 14.33
CA GLU A 53 -1.52 15.55 15.14
C GLU A 53 -2.41 16.45 14.27
N ASP A 54 -3.54 16.88 14.82
CA ASP A 54 -4.53 17.75 14.16
C ASP A 54 -5.23 17.18 12.91
N LEU A 55 -5.01 15.90 12.56
CA LEU A 55 -5.76 15.21 11.50
C LEU A 55 -6.72 14.16 12.07
N ASP A 56 -7.96 14.20 11.58
CA ASP A 56 -8.99 13.19 11.82
C ASP A 56 -9.21 12.45 10.51
N LEU A 57 -8.66 11.24 10.39
CA LEU A 57 -8.86 10.38 9.23
C LEU A 57 -10.30 9.86 9.24
N VAL A 58 -11.12 10.37 8.33
CA VAL A 58 -12.55 10.01 8.24
C VAL A 58 -12.83 8.94 7.20
N GLY A 59 -11.83 8.55 6.42
CA GLY A 59 -11.92 7.48 5.43
C GLY A 59 -10.75 7.48 4.46
N SER A 60 -10.66 6.45 3.65
CA SER A 60 -9.63 6.32 2.63
C SER A 60 -10.08 5.45 1.46
N ALA A 61 -9.38 5.55 0.33
CA ALA A 61 -9.55 4.70 -0.84
C ALA A 61 -8.24 3.95 -1.12
N HIS A 62 -8.30 2.62 -0.98
CA HIS A 62 -7.23 1.72 -1.39
C HIS A 62 -7.26 1.55 -2.92
N ILE A 63 -6.09 1.70 -3.54
CA ILE A 63 -5.87 1.49 -4.97
C ILE A 63 -4.95 0.28 -5.13
N GLN A 64 -5.27 -0.59 -6.09
CA GLN A 64 -4.46 -1.76 -6.39
C GLN A 64 -2.98 -1.39 -6.58
N VAL A 65 -2.10 -2.22 -6.03
CA VAL A 65 -0.65 -2.08 -6.09
C VAL A 65 -0.12 -2.61 -7.40
N ASP A 66 -0.67 -3.74 -7.87
CA ASP A 66 -0.16 -4.40 -9.06
C ASP A 66 -1.20 -4.45 -10.19
N GLY A 67 -0.88 -3.76 -11.28
CA GLY A 67 -1.68 -3.74 -12.50
C GLY A 67 -1.70 -5.06 -13.27
N ALA A 68 -0.81 -6.00 -12.94
CA ALA A 68 -0.73 -7.30 -13.58
C ALA A 68 -1.60 -8.39 -12.92
N LEU A 69 -2.29 -8.08 -11.81
CA LEU A 69 -3.24 -9.01 -11.19
C LEU A 69 -4.44 -9.24 -12.12
N ALA A 70 -4.88 -10.49 -12.17
CA ALA A 70 -6.04 -10.87 -12.96
C ALA A 70 -7.36 -10.36 -12.36
N ASP A 71 -7.45 -10.33 -11.02
CA ASP A 71 -8.55 -9.73 -10.28
C ASP A 71 -7.99 -8.61 -9.38
N PRO A 72 -8.23 -7.33 -9.70
CA PRO A 72 -7.68 -6.21 -8.92
C PRO A 72 -8.31 -6.07 -7.53
N VAL A 73 -9.45 -6.72 -7.26
CA VAL A 73 -10.14 -6.66 -5.96
C VAL A 73 -9.54 -7.67 -4.97
N SER A 74 -8.65 -8.56 -5.40
CA SER A 74 -8.02 -9.54 -4.51
C SER A 74 -7.10 -8.93 -3.44
N GLU A 75 -6.78 -7.63 -3.55
CA GLU A 75 -5.93 -6.91 -2.60
C GLU A 75 -6.71 -6.34 -1.38
N THR A 76 -8.04 -6.51 -1.30
CA THR A 76 -8.90 -5.99 -0.21
C THR A 76 -9.43 -7.06 0.74
#